data_AF-A0A0K8WK45-F1
#
_entry.id   AF-A0A0K8WK45-F1
#
_cell.length_a   1.000
_cell.length_b   1.000
_cell.length_c   1.000
_cell.angle_alpha   90.00
_cell.angle_beta   90.00
_cell.angle_gamma   90.00
#
_symmetry.space_group_name_H-M   'P 1'
#
loop_
_entity.id
_entity.type
_entity.pdbx_description
1 polymer ?
#
loop_
_entity_poly.entity_id
_entity_poly.type
_entity_poly.pdbx_seq_one_letter_code
_entity_poly.pdbx_strand_id
1 'polypeptide(L)'
;MPEGWSQFSKYSLRYIYNRMLYILIGVHLDHRLLINFLNTRTNVVTNITVFPEITVRATCGGSINVLIPFPEKLAQSLYSNLIQTFTDMQACDRPPKILSRTKQQSNPWDELAARRSKDVYPILEEDNISEIEESQEVQTLDGQAQKHASWADGKPQATSE
;
A
#
# COMPACT_ATOMS: atom_id res chain seq x y z
N MET A 1 6.82 12.92 23.38
CA MET A 1 6.83 11.87 22.35
C MET A 1 8.07 10.99 22.56
N PRO A 2 8.03 9.70 22.22
CA PRO A 2 9.19 8.80 22.31
C PRO A 2 10.35 9.26 21.42
N GLU A 3 11.58 8.90 21.77
CA GLU A 3 12.73 9.17 20.91
C GLU A 3 12.59 8.46 19.55
N GLY A 4 13.01 9.14 18.48
CA GLY A 4 12.97 8.58 17.12
C GLY A 4 11.56 8.38 16.54
N TRP A 5 10.52 8.91 17.19
CA TRP A 5 9.14 8.72 16.73
C TRP A 5 8.84 9.30 15.35
N SER A 6 9.64 10.27 14.87
CA SER A 6 9.44 11.00 13.61
C SER A 6 10.73 11.07 12.78
N GLN A 7 11.20 9.93 12.26
CA GLN A 7 12.43 9.83 11.47
C GLN A 7 12.14 9.57 9.99
N PHE A 8 12.84 10.25 9.08
CA PHE A 8 12.79 10.00 7.63
C PHE A 8 11.37 9.94 7.04
N SER A 9 10.49 10.88 7.41
CA SER A 9 9.09 10.95 6.97
C SER A 9 8.25 9.71 7.33
N LYS A 10 8.74 8.91 8.27
CA LYS A 10 8.06 7.79 8.89
C LYS A 10 7.84 8.10 10.36
N TYR A 11 6.64 7.77 10.81
CA TYR A 11 6.22 7.93 12.19
C TYR A 11 6.06 6.55 12.79
N SER A 12 6.64 6.30 13.96
CA SER A 12 6.54 5.00 14.61
C SER A 12 6.34 5.17 16.10
N LEU A 13 5.25 4.61 16.63
CA LEU A 13 4.91 4.65 18.05
C LEU A 13 4.57 3.24 18.52
N ARG A 14 5.07 2.88 19.70
CA ARG A 14 4.80 1.59 20.36
C ARG A 14 4.06 1.85 21.66
N TYR A 15 2.95 1.16 21.86
CA TYR A 15 2.08 1.32 23.03
C TYR A 15 1.83 -0.02 23.70
N ILE A 16 1.71 -0.01 25.03
CA ILE A 16 1.27 -1.17 25.80
C ILE A 16 -0.10 -0.85 26.39
N TYR A 17 -1.09 -1.68 26.08
CA TYR A 17 -2.44 -1.58 26.65
C TYR A 17 -2.98 -2.99 26.94
N ASN A 18 -3.57 -3.21 28.12
CA ASN A 18 -4.04 -4.54 28.56
C ASN A 18 -2.99 -5.66 28.38
N ARG A 19 -1.72 -5.35 28.68
CA ARG A 19 -0.55 -6.25 28.49
C ARG A 19 -0.29 -6.66 27.04
N MET A 20 -0.85 -5.93 26.07
CA MET A 20 -0.65 -6.15 24.65
C MET A 20 0.16 -5.02 24.04
N LEU A 21 1.10 -5.38 23.16
CA LEU A 21 1.86 -4.43 22.37
C LEU A 21 1.04 -4.04 21.13
N TYR A 22 0.96 -2.73 20.92
CA TYR A 22 0.40 -2.12 19.72
C TYR A 22 1.46 -1.28 19.04
N ILE A 23 1.50 -1.33 17.71
CA ILE A 23 2.47 -0.59 16.90
C ILE A 23 1.69 0.29 15.93
N LEU A 24 1.89 1.60 16.03
CA LEU A 24 1.39 2.58 15.08
C LEU A 24 2.51 2.98 14.13
N ILE A 25 2.28 2.86 12.83
CA ILE A 25 3.22 3.30 11.78
C ILE A 25 2.50 4.29 10.88
N GLY A 26 3.00 5.52 10.84
CA GLY A 26 2.62 6.54 9.87
C GLY A 26 3.65 6.62 8.76
N VAL A 27 3.22 6.68 7.50
CA VAL A 27 4.10 6.93 6.35
C VAL A 27 3.55 8.09 5.56
N HIS A 28 4.39 9.11 5.36
CA HIS A 28 4.04 10.22 4.47
C HIS A 28 4.22 9.80 3.01
N LEU A 29 3.16 9.98 2.22
CA LEU A 29 3.07 9.64 0.81
C LEU A 29 2.44 10.83 0.08
N ASP A 30 3.26 11.62 -0.60
CA ASP A 30 2.87 12.85 -1.30
C ASP A 30 2.08 13.84 -0.42
N HIS A 31 0.75 13.84 -0.56
CA HIS A 31 -0.21 14.70 0.17
C HIS A 31 -1.06 13.91 1.17
N ARG A 32 -0.56 12.75 1.60
CA ARG A 32 -1.32 11.79 2.40
C ARG A 32 -0.43 11.24 3.50
N LEU A 33 -1.00 11.08 4.67
CA LEU A 33 -0.42 10.34 5.78
C LEU A 33 -1.19 9.03 5.92
N LEU A 34 -0.56 7.93 5.52
CA LEU A 34 -1.10 6.59 5.76
C LEU A 34 -0.71 6.15 7.16
N ILE A 35 -1.68 5.87 8.01
CA ILE A 35 -1.46 5.39 9.38
C ILE A 35 -1.97 3.95 9.47
N ASN A 36 -1.11 3.06 9.94
CA ASN A 36 -1.43 1.68 10.25
C ASN A 36 -1.30 1.46 11.76
N PHE A 37 -2.23 0.70 12.34
CA PHE A 37 -2.21 0.36 13.76
C PHE A 37 -2.37 -1.15 13.94
N LEU A 38 -1.30 -1.79 14.42
CA LEU A 38 -1.16 -3.23 14.56
C LEU A 38 -1.30 -3.63 16.03
N ASN A 39 -2.14 -4.63 16.32
CA ASN A 39 -2.08 -5.40 17.55
C ASN A 39 -1.18 -6.63 17.35
N THR A 40 -0.05 -6.71 18.06
CA THR A 40 0.94 -7.78 17.82
C THR A 40 0.50 -9.14 18.34
N ARG A 41 -0.51 -9.22 19.22
CA ARG A 41 -1.06 -10.50 19.69
C ARG A 41 -1.99 -11.11 18.66
N THR A 42 -2.91 -10.31 18.12
CA THR A 42 -3.95 -10.81 17.20
C THR A 42 -3.54 -10.71 15.73
N ASN A 43 -2.45 -10.01 15.42
CA ASN A 43 -2.02 -9.64 14.06
C ASN A 43 -3.08 -8.84 13.28
N VAL A 44 -4.08 -8.29 13.97
CA VAL A 44 -5.09 -7.42 13.37
C VAL A 44 -4.45 -6.05 13.13
N VAL A 45 -4.64 -5.54 11.91
CA VAL A 45 -4.17 -4.22 11.49
C VAL A 45 -5.39 -3.40 11.08
N THR A 46 -5.50 -2.19 11.63
CA THR A 46 -6.41 -1.15 11.16
C THR A 46 -5.63 -0.06 10.44
N ASN A 47 -6.28 0.65 9.52
CA ASN A 47 -5.63 1.71 8.75
C ASN A 47 -6.53 2.93 8.60
N ILE A 48 -5.91 4.08 8.36
CA ILE A 48 -6.59 5.31 7.96
C ILE A 48 -5.64 6.14 7.09
N THR A 49 -6.20 6.83 6.10
CA THR A 49 -5.48 7.86 5.35
C THR A 49 -5.95 9.23 5.81
N VAL A 50 -5.01 10.09 6.17
CA VAL A 50 -5.25 11.49 6.55
C VAL A 50 -4.62 12.39 5.51
N PHE A 51 -5.19 13.57 5.28
CA PHE A 51 -4.66 14.60 4.38
C PHE A 51 -4.21 15.80 5.22
N PRO A 52 -2.93 15.87 5.62
CA PRO A 52 -2.42 16.93 6.50
C PRO A 52 -2.71 18.34 5.99
N GLU A 53 -2.65 18.57 4.69
CA GLU A 53 -2.87 19.85 4.01
C GLU A 53 -4.30 20.39 4.21
N ILE A 54 -5.26 19.50 4.46
CA ILE A 54 -6.67 19.84 4.66
C ILE A 54 -7.02 19.82 6.16
N THR A 55 -6.36 18.95 6.93
CA THR A 55 -6.68 18.72 8.34
C THR A 55 -5.90 19.62 9.30
N VAL A 56 -4.72 20.11 8.90
CA VAL A 56 -3.84 20.96 9.71
C VAL A 56 -3.67 22.31 8.99
N ARG A 57 -4.04 23.39 9.67
CA ARG A 57 -3.92 24.76 9.17
C ARG A 57 -2.58 25.41 9.55
N ALA A 58 -2.06 25.07 10.72
CA ALA A 58 -0.79 25.57 11.23
C ALA A 58 -0.16 24.53 12.16
N THR A 59 1.16 24.57 12.28
CA THR A 59 1.94 23.62 13.10
C THR A 59 2.41 24.20 14.43
N CYS A 60 2.32 25.52 14.62
CA CYS A 60 2.75 26.20 15.83
C CYS A 60 1.87 27.41 16.16
N GLY A 61 1.73 27.68 17.46
CA GLY A 61 1.03 28.86 17.99
C GLY A 61 -0.49 28.73 18.02
N GLY A 62 -1.12 29.19 19.12
CA GLY A 62 -2.58 29.22 19.25
C GLY A 62 -3.19 27.95 19.83
N SER A 63 -4.53 27.94 19.89
CA SER A 63 -5.31 26.82 20.42
C SER A 63 -5.49 25.69 19.40
N ILE A 64 -5.90 24.51 19.86
CA ILE A 64 -6.11 23.33 18.99
C ILE A 64 -7.07 23.61 17.83
N ASN A 65 -8.10 24.44 18.04
CA ASN A 65 -9.08 24.82 17.02
C ASN A 65 -8.50 25.72 15.92
N VAL A 66 -7.40 26.42 16.22
CA VAL A 66 -6.66 27.23 15.23
C VAL A 66 -5.76 26.33 14.38
N LEU A 67 -5.07 25.39 15.03
CA LEU A 67 -4.14 24.46 14.39
C LEU A 67 -4.87 23.41 13.54
N ILE A 68 -5.96 22.87 14.06
CA ILE A 68 -6.80 21.83 13.44
C ILE A 68 -8.22 22.37 13.38
N PRO A 69 -8.77 22.70 12.20
CA PRO A 69 -10.08 23.34 12.10
C PRO A 69 -11.24 22.50 12.65
N PHE A 70 -11.14 21.18 12.58
CA PHE A 70 -12.18 20.24 13.02
C PHE A 70 -11.58 19.13 13.91
N PRO A 71 -11.12 19.45 15.13
CA PRO A 71 -10.35 18.51 15.93
C PRO A 71 -11.21 17.34 16.42
N GLU A 72 -12.47 17.60 16.79
CA GLU A 72 -13.42 16.55 17.20
C GLU A 72 -13.72 15.58 16.07
N LYS A 73 -13.93 16.08 14.85
CA LYS A 73 -14.17 15.25 13.66
C LYS A 73 -12.95 14.38 13.33
N LEU A 74 -11.75 14.95 13.42
CA LEU A 74 -10.51 14.22 13.22
C LEU A 74 -10.33 13.13 14.29
N ALA A 75 -10.54 13.47 15.56
CA ALA A 75 -10.44 12.53 16.67
C ALA A 75 -11.46 11.38 16.52
N GLN A 76 -12.71 11.69 16.19
CA GLN A 76 -13.75 10.69 15.95
C GLN A 76 -13.39 9.77 14.78
N SER A 77 -12.82 10.32 13.71
CA SER A 77 -12.35 9.54 12.56
C SER A 77 -11.20 8.62 12.94
N LEU A 78 -10.21 9.11 13.69
CA LEU A 78 -9.08 8.30 14.17
C LEU A 78 -9.57 7.19 15.11
N TYR A 79 -10.48 7.51 16.02
CA TYR A 79 -11.04 6.54 16.97
C TYR A 79 -11.81 5.43 16.25
N SER A 80 -12.79 5.80 15.43
CA SER A 80 -13.64 4.83 14.72
C SER A 80 -12.88 3.92 13.75
N ASN A 81 -11.85 4.44 13.05
CA ASN A 81 -11.12 3.66 12.05
C ASN A 81 -9.93 2.90 12.64
N LEU A 82 -9.22 3.45 13.62
CA LEU A 82 -8.02 2.81 14.17
C LEU A 82 -8.27 2.07 15.47
N ILE A 83 -9.04 2.65 16.40
CA ILE A 83 -9.06 2.23 17.81
C ILE A 83 -10.27 1.36 18.14
N GLN A 84 -11.44 1.69 17.59
CA GLN A 84 -12.73 1.06 17.90
C GLN A 84 -12.68 -0.47 17.83
N THR A 85 -12.03 -1.01 16.80
CA THR A 85 -11.87 -2.46 16.60
C THR A 85 -11.15 -3.13 17.78
N PHE A 86 -10.27 -2.43 18.49
CA PHE A 86 -9.52 -2.97 19.62
C PHE A 86 -10.17 -2.71 20.97
N THR A 87 -11.00 -1.67 21.08
CA THR A 87 -11.74 -1.34 22.31
C THR A 87 -13.05 -2.12 22.43
N ASP A 88 -13.71 -2.40 21.31
CA ASP A 88 -14.91 -3.25 21.29
C ASP A 88 -14.58 -4.72 21.49
N MET A 89 -13.30 -5.08 21.37
CA MET A 89 -12.80 -6.41 21.69
C MET A 89 -12.58 -6.61 23.20
N GLN A 90 -13.68 -6.55 23.94
CA GLN A 90 -14.02 -7.57 24.94
C GLN A 90 -14.62 -8.81 24.24
N ALA A 91 -14.16 -9.13 23.03
CA ALA A 91 -14.60 -10.26 22.23
C ALA A 91 -13.47 -11.31 22.20
N CYS A 92 -13.47 -12.13 23.24
CA CYS A 92 -13.06 -13.54 23.27
C CYS A 92 -12.51 -14.12 21.95
N ASP A 93 -11.26 -14.61 22.00
CA ASP A 93 -10.76 -15.80 21.30
C ASP A 93 -11.40 -16.14 19.94
N ARG A 94 -11.53 -15.16 19.04
CA ARG A 94 -12.10 -15.41 17.72
C ARG A 94 -10.94 -15.63 16.74
N PRO A 95 -10.86 -16.80 16.08
CA PRO A 95 -9.85 -17.04 15.07
C PRO A 95 -9.98 -16.01 13.94
N PRO A 96 -8.86 -15.60 13.32
CA PRO A 96 -8.86 -14.57 12.29
C PRO A 96 -9.80 -14.98 11.15
N LYS A 97 -10.80 -14.15 10.88
CA LYS A 97 -11.64 -14.31 9.68
C LYS A 97 -10.91 -13.65 8.52
N ILE A 98 -10.48 -14.47 7.55
CA ILE A 98 -10.07 -13.98 6.23
C ILE A 98 -11.35 -13.51 5.54
N LEU A 99 -11.60 -12.20 5.54
CA LEU A 99 -12.72 -11.61 4.81
C LEU A 99 -12.38 -11.63 3.32
N SER A 100 -13.11 -12.44 2.56
CA SER A 100 -13.13 -12.38 1.11
C SER A 100 -13.51 -10.95 0.65
N ARG A 101 -12.75 -10.45 -0.33
CA ARG A 101 -12.79 -9.11 -0.91
C ARG A 101 -14.13 -8.79 -1.59
N THR A 102 -15.21 -8.62 -0.84
CA THR A 102 -16.49 -8.10 -1.37
C THR A 102 -17.29 -7.40 -0.29
N LYS A 103 -16.79 -6.25 0.17
CA LYS A 103 -17.51 -5.07 0.70
C LYS A 103 -16.50 -4.27 1.52
N GLN A 104 -15.64 -3.54 0.83
CA GLN A 104 -15.07 -2.36 1.46
C GLN A 104 -16.23 -1.39 1.65
N GLN A 105 -16.55 -1.09 2.91
CA GLN A 105 -17.36 0.05 3.27
C GLN A 105 -16.67 1.28 2.66
N SER A 106 -17.34 1.95 1.73
CA SER A 106 -16.79 3.07 0.97
C SER A 106 -16.21 4.12 1.92
N ASN A 107 -15.00 4.58 1.63
CA ASN A 107 -14.37 5.63 2.41
C ASN A 107 -15.17 6.93 2.15
N PRO A 108 -15.55 7.69 3.18
CA PRO A 108 -16.30 8.94 3.03
C PRO A 108 -15.58 10.01 2.19
N TRP A 109 -14.30 9.82 1.87
CA TRP A 109 -13.53 10.68 0.98
C TRP A 109 -13.46 10.19 -0.47
N ASP A 110 -13.99 9.00 -0.79
CA ASP A 110 -13.97 8.43 -2.16
C ASP A 110 -14.79 9.27 -3.16
N GLU A 111 -15.90 9.87 -2.71
CA GLU A 111 -16.72 10.76 -3.55
C GLU A 111 -15.96 12.02 -4.00
N LEU A 112 -15.02 12.50 -3.19
CA LEU A 112 -14.20 13.67 -3.53
C LEU A 112 -13.09 13.31 -4.52
N ALA A 113 -12.58 12.07 -4.48
CA ALA A 113 -11.65 11.55 -5.47
C ALA A 113 -12.32 11.34 -6.84
N ALA A 114 -13.55 10.84 -6.87
CA ALA A 114 -14.30 10.61 -8.11
C ALA A 114 -14.62 11.90 -8.87
N ARG A 115 -14.84 13.03 -8.16
CA ARG A 115 -15.09 14.33 -8.79
C ARG A 115 -13.90 14.86 -9.60
N ARG A 116 -12.66 14.51 -9.22
CA ARG A 116 -11.46 14.95 -9.93
C ARG A 116 -11.21 14.20 -11.24
N SER A 117 -11.81 13.02 -11.42
CA SER A 117 -11.64 12.20 -12.63
C SER A 117 -12.51 12.66 -13.81
N LYS A 118 -13.42 13.62 -13.61
CA LYS A 118 -14.37 14.08 -14.62
C LYS A 118 -13.82 15.19 -15.53
N ASP A 119 -12.68 15.77 -15.18
CA ASP A 119 -12.06 16.90 -15.89
C ASP A 119 -10.87 16.50 -16.78
N VAL A 120 -10.70 15.21 -17.08
CA VAL A 120 -9.68 14.72 -18.02
C VAL A 120 -10.36 14.42 -19.35
N TYR A 121 -10.13 15.26 -20.35
CA TYR A 121 -10.61 15.04 -21.71
C TYR A 121 -10.07 13.73 -22.29
N PRO A 122 -10.88 12.97 -23.04
CA PRO A 122 -10.40 11.79 -23.77
C PRO A 122 -9.51 12.22 -24.94
N ILE A 123 -8.32 11.61 -25.04
CA ILE A 123 -7.45 11.73 -26.20
C ILE A 123 -8.12 10.92 -27.32
N LEU A 124 -8.46 11.59 -28.43
CA LEU A 124 -8.95 10.96 -29.65
C LEU A 124 -7.81 10.11 -30.23
N GLU A 125 -8.05 8.82 -30.42
CA GLU A 125 -7.22 7.97 -31.28
C GLU A 125 -7.54 8.35 -32.73
N GLU A 126 -6.60 9.02 -33.41
CA GLU A 126 -6.65 9.20 -34.86
C GLU A 126 -5.84 8.08 -35.52
N ASP A 127 -6.54 7.33 -36.37
CA ASP A 127 -5.99 6.33 -37.28
C ASP A 127 -5.09 6.95 -38.36
N ASN A 128 -4.21 6.09 -38.90
CA ASN A 128 -3.86 5.99 -40.33
C ASN A 128 -2.52 6.60 -40.80
N ILE A 129 -1.53 5.73 -41.01
CA ILE A 129 -0.63 5.80 -42.17
C ILE A 129 -0.45 4.38 -42.72
N SER A 130 -0.96 4.16 -43.93
CA SER A 130 -0.85 2.95 -44.74
C SER A 130 0.36 3.03 -45.68
N GLU A 131 0.97 1.86 -45.93
CA GLU A 131 1.69 1.38 -47.13
C GLU A 131 2.86 2.20 -47.72
N ILE A 132 4.00 1.50 -47.89
CA ILE A 132 4.74 1.38 -49.16
C ILE A 132 5.41 -0.01 -49.16
N GLU A 133 4.99 -0.89 -50.08
CA GLU A 133 5.77 -2.01 -50.60
C GLU A 133 6.79 -1.49 -51.62
N GLU A 134 8.03 -1.99 -51.62
CA GLU A 134 8.70 -2.37 -52.88
C GLU A 134 9.81 -3.41 -52.64
N SER A 135 9.76 -4.43 -53.47
CA SER A 135 10.47 -5.71 -53.49
C SER A 135 11.99 -5.63 -53.65
N GLN A 136 12.71 -6.69 -53.23
CA GLN A 136 13.49 -7.51 -54.16
C GLN A 136 13.97 -8.84 -53.53
N GLU A 137 14.13 -9.81 -54.42
CA GLU A 137 13.99 -11.26 -54.26
C GLU A 137 15.35 -11.98 -54.49
N VAL A 138 15.40 -13.30 -54.24
CA VAL A 138 16.31 -14.34 -54.83
C VAL A 138 17.69 -14.56 -54.16
N GLN A 139 18.23 -15.75 -53.79
CA GLN A 139 17.84 -17.19 -53.85
C GLN A 139 18.67 -18.03 -52.85
N THR A 140 18.17 -19.26 -52.65
CA THR A 140 18.58 -20.48 -51.91
C THR A 140 20.01 -21.03 -52.08
N LEU A 141 20.52 -21.81 -51.10
CA LEU A 141 20.97 -23.21 -51.27
C LEU A 141 21.39 -23.94 -49.95
N ASP A 142 20.79 -25.12 -49.75
CA ASP A 142 21.25 -26.39 -49.13
C ASP A 142 22.14 -26.49 -47.87
N GLY A 143 21.73 -27.42 -46.98
CA GLY A 143 22.68 -28.17 -46.13
C GLY A 143 22.12 -28.71 -44.81
N GLN A 144 21.68 -29.97 -44.80
CA GLN A 144 21.47 -30.77 -43.59
C GLN A 144 22.69 -30.76 -42.66
N ALA A 145 22.48 -30.63 -41.34
CA ALA A 145 23.22 -31.41 -40.34
C ALA A 145 22.54 -31.33 -38.96
N GLN A 146 21.88 -32.43 -38.58
CA GLN A 146 21.72 -32.80 -37.18
C GLN A 146 23.11 -32.92 -36.53
N LYS A 147 23.28 -32.43 -35.31
CA LYS A 147 24.19 -33.04 -34.32
C LYS A 147 23.86 -32.59 -32.90
N HIS A 148 23.33 -33.55 -32.14
CA HIS A 148 23.41 -33.61 -30.69
C HIS A 148 24.84 -33.38 -30.19
N ALA A 149 24.99 -32.70 -29.05
CA ALA A 149 26.12 -32.90 -28.16
C ALA A 149 25.62 -32.89 -26.70
N SER A 150 25.57 -34.10 -26.14
CA SER A 150 25.37 -34.46 -24.74
C SER A 150 26.73 -34.88 -24.20
N TRP A 151 27.18 -34.30 -23.08
CA TRP A 151 28.18 -34.85 -22.15
C TRP A 151 27.94 -34.16 -20.80
N ALA A 152 27.23 -34.77 -19.85
CA ALA A 152 27.61 -35.86 -18.94
C ALA A 152 28.59 -35.46 -17.83
N ASP A 153 28.21 -35.90 -16.64
CA ASP A 153 28.70 -35.66 -15.28
C ASP A 153 30.19 -35.88 -15.00
N GLY A 154 30.63 -35.29 -13.89
CA GLY A 154 31.91 -35.60 -13.25
C GLY A 154 31.91 -35.30 -11.76
N LYS A 155 31.20 -36.12 -10.97
CA LYS A 155 31.45 -36.29 -9.53
C LYS A 155 32.18 -37.63 -9.34
N PRO A 156 33.22 -37.72 -8.50
CA PRO A 156 33.55 -39.00 -7.87
C PRO A 156 33.24 -39.00 -6.36
N GLN A 157 32.79 -40.16 -5.92
CA GLN A 157 32.34 -40.55 -4.59
C GLN A 157 33.49 -41.15 -3.77
N ALA A 158 33.41 -40.96 -2.43
CA ALA A 158 33.63 -41.92 -1.32
C ALA A 158 35.03 -42.58 -1.17
N THR A 159 35.50 -43.10 -0.03
CA THR A 159 34.93 -43.77 1.17
C THR A 159 35.99 -43.74 2.31
N SER A 160 35.58 -43.56 3.56
CA SER A 160 35.66 -44.51 4.71
C SER A 160 37.04 -44.95 5.22
N GLU A 161 37.38 -44.53 6.45
CA GLU A 161 37.68 -45.39 7.62
C GLU A 161 37.55 -44.57 8.91
#